data_AF-K2FUY9-F1
#
_entry.id   AF-K2FUY9-F1
#
_cell.length_a   1.000
_cell.length_b   1.000
_cell.length_c   1.000
_cell.angle_alpha   90.00
_cell.angle_beta   90.00
_cell.angle_gamma   90.00
#
_symmetry.space_group_name_H-M   'P 1'
#
loop_
_entity.id
_entity.type
_entity.pdbx_description
1 polymer ?
#
loop_
_entity_poly.entity_id
_entity_poly.type
_entity_poly.pdbx_seq_one_letter_code
_entity_poly.pdbx_strand_id
1 'polypeptide(L)'
;MEIYFYNPDTNTWCFIKNNDINLIKMQKYICTNCKYVYSPYIGDEEQNIESWTDFLDVDEFWTCPSCHEWKDSFMEIMPSIQEVYNMDNITPEEERHIPFYKINDWKIYIKVWTEDNTHPNDEDHFIEYIWIFDEMWDEIEIINFPDIQKEMIFDISELDFF
;
A
#
# COMPACT_ATOMS: atom_id res chain seq x y z
N MET A 1 -2.90 -15.49 18.47
CA MET A 1 -2.66 -15.54 17.02
C MET A 1 -3.67 -14.60 16.42
N GLU A 2 -3.20 -13.54 15.79
CA GLU A 2 -4.02 -12.57 15.08
C GLU A 2 -3.81 -12.86 13.59
N ILE A 3 -4.90 -13.03 12.85
CA ILE A 3 -4.86 -13.31 11.42
C ILE A 3 -5.50 -12.11 10.74
N TYR A 4 -4.78 -11.46 9.83
CA TYR A 4 -5.24 -10.31 9.06
C TYR A 4 -5.56 -10.76 7.62
N PHE A 5 -6.64 -10.28 7.05
CA PHE A 5 -7.03 -10.57 5.66
C PHE A 5 -7.74 -9.37 5.03
N TYR A 6 -7.41 -9.06 3.78
CA TYR A 6 -8.03 -7.98 3.03
C TYR A 6 -9.33 -8.47 2.36
N ASN A 7 -10.40 -7.71 2.50
CA ASN A 7 -11.63 -7.90 1.75
C ASN A 7 -11.66 -6.89 0.58
N PRO A 8 -11.44 -7.34 -0.68
CA PRO A 8 -11.42 -6.45 -1.83
C PRO A 8 -12.80 -5.87 -2.16
N ASP A 9 -13.89 -6.61 -1.92
CA ASP A 9 -15.26 -6.15 -2.24
C ASP A 9 -15.67 -4.91 -1.43
N THR A 10 -15.16 -4.82 -0.20
CA THR A 10 -15.46 -3.72 0.73
C THR A 10 -14.28 -2.78 0.94
N ASN A 11 -13.11 -3.10 0.37
CA ASN A 11 -11.85 -2.41 0.62
C ASN A 11 -11.59 -2.23 2.13
N THR A 12 -11.73 -3.32 2.88
CA THR A 12 -11.55 -3.34 4.34
C THR A 12 -10.64 -4.48 4.74
N TRP A 13 -9.78 -4.22 5.72
CA TRP A 13 -9.04 -5.29 6.36
C TRP A 13 -9.87 -5.89 7.48
N CYS A 14 -9.73 -7.18 7.64
CA CYS A 14 -10.38 -7.93 8.69
C CYS A 14 -9.29 -8.55 9.54
N PHE A 15 -9.53 -8.68 10.84
CA PHE A 15 -8.68 -9.51 11.66
C PHE A 15 -9.49 -10.43 12.56
N ILE A 16 -8.95 -11.62 12.82
CA ILE A 16 -9.48 -12.55 13.81
C ILE A 16 -8.63 -12.43 15.06
N LYS A 17 -9.27 -12.02 16.16
CA LYS A 17 -8.68 -12.04 17.51
C LYS A 17 -9.67 -12.72 18.44
N ASN A 18 -9.21 -13.70 19.21
CA ASN A 18 -10.04 -14.46 20.17
C ASN A 18 -11.33 -15.09 19.58
N ASN A 19 -11.29 -15.52 18.30
CA ASN A 19 -12.43 -16.04 17.52
C ASN A 19 -13.52 -15.00 17.17
N ASP A 20 -13.27 -13.71 17.37
CA ASP A 20 -14.14 -12.64 16.89
C ASP A 20 -13.58 -12.07 15.58
N ILE A 21 -14.44 -11.99 14.56
CA ILE A 21 -14.14 -11.34 13.27
C ILE A 21 -14.48 -9.86 13.42
N ASN A 22 -13.49 -8.99 13.29
CA ASN A 22 -13.70 -7.54 13.27
C ASN A 22 -13.30 -6.97 11.90
N LEU A 23 -14.19 -6.16 11.31
CA LEU A 23 -13.91 -5.37 10.12
C LEU A 23 -13.21 -4.07 10.58
N ILE A 24 -11.94 -3.88 10.22
CA ILE A 24 -11.26 -2.59 10.35
C ILE A 24 -11.18 -1.95 8.96
N LYS A 25 -11.71 -0.75 8.85
CA LYS A 25 -11.42 0.09 7.68
C LYS A 25 -10.03 0.70 7.87
N MET A 26 -8.96 -0.08 7.63
CA MET A 26 -7.56 0.35 7.77
C MET A 26 -7.23 1.39 6.72
N GLN A 27 -7.60 2.61 7.04
CA GLN A 27 -7.58 3.73 6.13
C GLN A 27 -6.36 4.58 6.38
N LYS A 28 -5.70 5.00 5.30
CA LYS A 28 -4.63 5.99 5.39
C LYS A 28 -5.21 7.37 5.65
N TYR A 29 -4.46 8.21 6.37
CA TYR A 29 -4.85 9.58 6.69
C TYR A 29 -3.74 10.54 6.29
N ILE A 30 -4.08 11.65 5.63
CA ILE A 30 -3.12 12.67 5.21
C ILE A 30 -3.20 13.89 6.12
N CYS A 31 -2.04 14.34 6.61
CA CYS A 31 -1.91 15.61 7.30
C CYS A 31 -2.22 16.74 6.33
N THR A 32 -3.23 17.54 6.64
CA THR A 32 -3.66 18.64 5.77
C THR A 32 -2.63 19.76 5.68
N ASN A 33 -1.79 19.92 6.71
CA ASN A 33 -0.74 20.91 6.81
C ASN A 33 0.50 20.57 5.96
N CYS A 34 1.10 19.38 6.17
CA CYS A 34 2.38 19.02 5.55
C CYS A 34 2.35 17.84 4.59
N LYS A 35 1.17 17.24 4.34
CA LYS A 35 0.96 16.09 3.44
C LYS A 35 1.59 14.77 3.86
N TYR A 36 2.14 14.68 5.07
CA TYR A 36 2.50 13.39 5.67
C TYR A 36 1.31 12.44 5.68
N VAL A 37 1.51 11.19 5.26
CA VAL A 37 0.47 10.15 5.25
C VAL A 37 0.73 9.17 6.39
N TYR A 38 -0.20 9.10 7.35
CA TYR A 38 -0.24 8.00 8.30
C TYR A 38 -0.74 6.74 7.57
N SER A 39 0.06 5.68 7.64
CA SER A 39 -0.27 4.37 7.10
C SER A 39 -0.46 3.38 8.25
N PRO A 40 -1.67 2.83 8.47
CA PRO A 40 -1.89 1.88 9.56
C PRO A 40 -1.04 0.60 9.41
N TYR A 41 -0.63 0.24 8.19
CA TYR A 41 0.27 -0.90 7.93
C TYR A 41 1.68 -0.70 8.48
N ILE A 42 2.12 0.55 8.55
CA ILE A 42 3.46 0.92 9.02
C ILE A 42 3.41 1.34 10.50
N GLY A 43 2.36 2.06 10.89
CA GLY A 43 2.27 2.71 12.20
C GLY A 43 3.15 3.97 12.27
N ASP A 44 3.70 4.22 13.46
CA ASP A 44 4.67 5.28 13.76
C ASP A 44 5.59 4.79 14.88
N GLU A 45 6.64 4.07 14.49
CA GLU A 45 7.59 3.45 15.41
C GLU A 45 8.27 4.49 16.33
N GLU A 46 8.56 5.68 15.81
CA GLU A 46 9.22 6.75 16.58
C GLU A 46 8.35 7.23 17.75
N GLN A 47 7.03 7.15 17.60
CA GLN A 47 6.05 7.49 18.64
C GLN A 47 5.40 6.27 19.29
N ASN A 48 5.96 5.07 19.11
CA ASN A 48 5.46 3.80 19.67
C ASN A 48 4.06 3.41 19.21
N ILE A 49 3.71 3.70 17.96
CA ILE A 49 2.52 3.18 17.30
C ILE A 49 2.96 1.99 16.46
N GLU A 50 2.51 0.80 16.85
CA GLU A 50 2.84 -0.43 16.14
C GLU A 50 2.21 -0.46 14.75
N SER A 51 2.84 -1.19 13.84
CA SER A 51 2.22 -1.61 12.58
C SER A 51 0.88 -2.28 12.86
N TRP A 52 -0.05 -2.10 11.94
CA TRP A 52 -1.43 -2.55 12.01
C TRP A 52 -2.32 -1.81 13.03
N THR A 53 -1.90 -0.63 13.50
CA THR A 53 -2.74 0.25 14.33
C THR A 53 -3.62 1.14 13.45
N ASP A 54 -4.95 1.05 13.57
CA ASP A 54 -5.85 1.94 12.83
C ASP A 54 -5.67 3.39 13.28
N PHE A 55 -5.80 4.36 12.35
CA PHE A 55 -5.68 5.77 12.70
C PHE A 55 -6.69 6.18 13.78
N LEU A 56 -7.89 5.59 13.81
CA LEU A 56 -8.89 5.88 14.83
C LEU A 56 -8.47 5.38 16.22
N ASP A 57 -7.66 4.32 16.29
CA ASP A 57 -7.14 3.74 17.54
C ASP A 57 -5.90 4.49 18.08
N VAL A 58 -5.26 5.32 17.26
CA VAL A 58 -4.16 6.21 17.70
C VAL A 58 -4.65 7.20 18.75
N ASP A 59 -3.85 7.51 19.76
CA ASP A 59 -4.19 8.47 20.82
C ASP A 59 -4.50 9.88 20.24
N GLU A 60 -5.44 10.61 20.84
CA GLU A 60 -5.80 11.98 20.41
C GLU A 60 -4.64 12.98 20.56
N PHE A 61 -3.69 12.71 21.45
CA PHE A 61 -2.50 13.52 21.67
C PHE A 61 -1.35 13.20 20.74
N TRP A 62 -1.49 12.20 19.85
CA TRP A 62 -0.51 11.96 18.81
C TRP A 62 -0.39 13.17 17.88
N THR A 63 0.84 13.47 17.48
CA THR A 63 1.15 14.59 16.59
C THR A 63 1.83 14.09 15.33
N CYS A 64 1.58 14.77 14.21
CA CYS A 64 2.22 14.50 12.94
C CYS A 64 3.76 14.48 13.10
N PRO A 65 4.46 13.38 12.75
CA PRO A 65 5.91 13.27 12.90
C PRO A 65 6.67 14.33 12.10
N SER A 66 6.07 14.78 10.99
CA SER A 66 6.69 15.73 10.08
C SER A 66 6.54 17.19 10.52
N CYS A 67 5.37 17.59 11.06
CA CYS A 67 5.08 19.00 11.34
C CYS A 67 4.53 19.31 12.74
N HIS A 68 4.36 18.29 13.57
CA HIS A 68 3.86 18.38 14.95
C HIS A 68 2.44 18.95 15.10
N GLU A 69 1.66 19.03 14.01
CA GLU A 69 0.22 19.29 14.11
C GLU A 69 -0.52 18.12 14.74
N TRP A 70 -1.64 18.42 15.39
CA TRP A 70 -2.45 17.43 16.10
C TRP A 70 -3.14 16.46 15.14
N LYS A 71 -3.55 15.30 15.69
CA LYS A 71 -4.30 14.26 14.96
C LYS A 71 -5.55 14.79 14.25
N ASP A 72 -6.20 15.83 14.77
CA ASP A 72 -7.39 16.47 14.18
C ASP A 72 -7.12 17.18 12.84
N SER A 73 -5.85 17.43 12.52
CA SER A 73 -5.41 18.06 11.27
C SER A 73 -5.23 17.06 10.13
N PHE A 74 -5.70 15.83 10.30
CA PHE A 74 -5.66 14.77 9.29
C PHE A 74 -7.01 14.54 8.63
N MET A 75 -6.98 14.22 7.34
CA MET A 75 -8.16 13.78 6.59
C MET A 75 -7.97 12.36 6.08
N GLU A 76 -9.04 11.59 6.13
CA GLU A 76 -9.12 10.27 5.51
C GLU A 76 -8.83 10.40 4.01
N ILE A 77 -7.86 9.62 3.50
CA ILE A 77 -7.65 9.50 2.06
C ILE A 77 -8.31 8.22 1.58
N MET A 78 -9.25 8.31 0.65
CA MET A 78 -9.76 7.11 -0.02
C MET A 78 -8.64 6.58 -0.92
N PRO A 79 -8.33 5.27 -0.89
CA PRO A 79 -7.33 4.73 -1.77
C PRO A 79 -7.93 4.76 -3.17
N SER A 80 -7.23 5.37 -4.12
CA SER A 80 -7.55 5.23 -5.55
C SER A 80 -7.03 3.86 -6.00
N ILE A 81 -7.67 2.79 -5.56
CA ILE A 81 -7.42 1.46 -6.11
C ILE A 81 -8.11 1.44 -7.46
N GLN A 82 -7.34 1.60 -8.51
CA GLN A 82 -7.85 1.40 -9.86
C GLN A 82 -7.70 -0.06 -10.24
N GLU A 83 -8.75 -0.84 -9.96
CA GLU A 83 -8.82 -2.22 -10.41
C GLU A 83 -9.10 -2.24 -11.93
N VAL A 84 -8.11 -2.67 -12.71
CA VAL A 84 -8.22 -2.77 -14.16
C VAL A 84 -8.87 -4.11 -14.50
N TYR A 85 -10.19 -4.13 -14.49
CA TYR A 85 -10.97 -5.32 -14.88
C TYR A 85 -11.05 -5.52 -16.40
N ASN A 86 -10.66 -4.52 -17.18
CA ASN A 86 -10.70 -4.57 -18.63
C ASN A 86 -9.47 -3.87 -19.22
N MET A 87 -8.66 -4.61 -19.98
CA MET A 87 -7.54 -4.06 -20.74
C MET A 87 -7.98 -3.26 -21.97
N ASP A 88 -9.25 -3.38 -22.37
CA ASP A 88 -9.80 -2.60 -23.47
C ASP A 88 -10.12 -1.18 -22.98
N ASN A 89 -9.51 -0.17 -23.63
CA ASN A 89 -9.70 1.27 -23.39
C ASN A 89 -9.05 1.86 -22.13
N ILE A 90 -7.89 1.33 -21.70
CA ILE A 90 -7.04 1.99 -20.70
C ILE A 90 -6.62 3.37 -21.24
N THR A 91 -6.86 4.43 -20.47
CA THR A 91 -6.37 5.77 -20.80
C THR A 91 -4.87 5.90 -20.48
N PRO A 92 -4.15 6.84 -21.11
CA PRO A 92 -2.74 7.06 -20.79
C PRO A 92 -2.49 7.39 -19.31
N GLU A 93 -3.43 8.04 -18.63
CA GLU A 93 -3.27 8.31 -17.20
C GLU A 93 -3.40 7.04 -16.36
N GLU A 94 -4.24 6.10 -16.76
CA GLU A 94 -4.39 4.83 -16.05
C GLU A 94 -3.19 3.93 -16.33
N GLU A 95 -2.72 3.87 -17.59
CA GLU A 95 -1.58 3.05 -18.02
C GLU A 95 -0.31 3.28 -17.18
N ARG A 96 -0.04 4.52 -16.76
CA ARG A 96 1.14 4.85 -15.94
C ARG A 96 1.01 4.50 -14.45
N HIS A 97 -0.18 4.13 -13.97
CA HIS A 97 -0.40 3.69 -12.59
C HIS A 97 -0.60 2.17 -12.49
N ILE A 98 -0.62 1.46 -13.63
CA ILE A 98 -0.85 0.02 -13.68
C ILE A 98 0.50 -0.71 -13.69
N PRO A 99 0.77 -1.58 -12.70
CA PRO A 99 1.94 -2.44 -12.75
C PRO A 99 1.74 -3.56 -13.79
N PHE A 100 2.70 -3.69 -14.70
CA PHE A 100 2.85 -4.81 -15.60
C PHE A 100 3.86 -5.79 -15.00
N TYR A 101 3.52 -7.08 -15.03
CA TYR A 101 4.45 -8.12 -14.58
C TYR A 101 4.58 -9.26 -15.58
N LYS A 102 5.73 -9.93 -15.53
CA LYS A 102 5.98 -11.22 -16.19
C LYS A 102 6.70 -12.13 -15.20
N ILE A 103 6.43 -13.43 -15.30
CA ILE A 103 7.08 -14.46 -14.50
C ILE A 103 7.98 -15.28 -15.43
N ASN A 104 9.23 -15.50 -15.02
CA ASN A 104 10.14 -16.41 -15.71
C ASN A 104 10.97 -17.17 -14.67
N ASP A 105 10.90 -18.50 -14.71
CA ASP A 105 11.41 -19.38 -13.66
C ASP A 105 10.92 -18.92 -12.26
N TRP A 106 11.85 -18.64 -11.35
CA TRP A 106 11.61 -18.17 -9.99
C TRP A 106 11.75 -16.65 -9.87
N LYS A 107 11.45 -15.91 -10.95
CA LYS A 107 11.59 -14.44 -10.96
C LYS A 107 10.33 -13.76 -11.44
N ILE A 108 9.87 -12.79 -10.65
CA ILE A 108 8.84 -11.83 -11.05
C ILE A 108 9.55 -10.56 -11.52
N TYR A 109 9.21 -10.10 -12.72
CA TYR A 109 9.69 -8.84 -13.26
C TYR A 109 8.53 -7.87 -13.27
N ILE A 110 8.68 -6.71 -12.63
CA ILE A 110 7.63 -5.71 -12.51
C ILE A 110 8.09 -4.40 -13.17
N LYS A 111 7.18 -3.77 -13.90
CA LYS A 111 7.31 -2.42 -14.45
C LYS A 111 6.05 -1.63 -14.17
N VAL A 112 6.19 -0.36 -13.86
CA VAL A 112 5.06 0.58 -13.69
C VAL A 112 5.20 1.73 -14.70
N TRP A 113 5.35 1.37 -15.97
CA TRP A 113 5.42 2.29 -17.11
C TRP A 113 5.46 1.51 -18.43
N THR A 114 5.16 2.20 -19.53
CA THR A 114 5.61 1.82 -20.88
C THR A 114 6.70 2.78 -21.35
N GLU A 115 7.49 2.42 -22.39
CA GLU A 115 8.60 3.28 -22.89
C GLU A 115 8.13 4.70 -23.26
N ASP A 116 6.86 4.82 -23.65
CA ASP A 116 6.23 6.07 -24.07
C ASP A 116 5.36 6.72 -22.98
N ASN A 117 5.18 6.07 -21.82
CA ASN A 117 4.28 6.54 -20.77
C ASN A 117 4.74 6.13 -19.36
N THR A 118 5.58 6.97 -18.76
CA THR A 118 6.14 6.79 -17.41
C THR A 118 5.33 7.49 -16.33
N HIS A 119 5.25 6.89 -15.15
CA HIS A 119 4.75 7.57 -13.95
C HIS A 119 5.70 8.70 -13.53
N PRO A 120 5.19 9.88 -13.11
CA PRO A 120 6.02 10.93 -12.52
C PRO A 120 6.81 10.41 -11.30
N ASN A 121 8.03 10.90 -11.10
CA ASN A 121 8.81 10.54 -9.91
C ASN A 121 9.52 11.78 -9.40
N ASP A 122 8.72 12.71 -8.90
CA ASP A 122 9.15 13.97 -8.31
C ASP A 122 8.81 14.04 -6.82
N GLU A 123 9.16 15.14 -6.16
CA GLU A 123 9.03 15.31 -4.71
C GLU A 123 7.59 15.25 -4.19
N ASP A 124 6.62 15.60 -5.05
CA ASP A 124 5.20 15.67 -4.69
C ASP A 124 4.36 14.55 -5.34
N HIS A 125 4.90 13.86 -6.35
CA HIS A 125 4.23 12.80 -7.08
C HIS A 125 5.19 11.63 -7.39
N PHE A 126 5.04 10.56 -6.62
CA PHE A 126 5.81 9.33 -6.76
C PHE A 126 5.00 8.11 -6.32
N ILE A 127 5.47 6.91 -6.69
CA ILE A 127 4.94 5.66 -6.17
C ILE A 127 5.60 5.37 -4.83
N GLU A 128 4.80 5.34 -3.77
CA GLU A 128 5.29 5.12 -2.40
C GLU A 128 5.71 3.67 -2.17
N TYR A 129 4.96 2.70 -2.68
CA TYR A 129 5.30 1.28 -2.56
C TYR A 129 4.66 0.42 -3.65
N ILE A 130 5.25 -0.75 -3.86
CA ILE A 130 4.65 -1.86 -4.60
C ILE A 130 4.53 -3.04 -3.65
N TRP A 131 3.35 -3.63 -3.56
CA TRP A 131 3.05 -4.74 -2.69
C TRP A 131 2.65 -5.95 -3.52
N ILE A 132 3.36 -7.06 -3.33
CA ILE A 132 3.13 -8.31 -4.04
C ILE A 132 2.50 -9.30 -3.08
N PHE A 133 1.43 -9.94 -3.54
CA PHE A 133 0.74 -11.02 -2.85
C PHE A 133 0.68 -12.24 -3.75
N ASP A 134 0.53 -13.42 -3.14
CA ASP A 134 0.24 -14.65 -3.86
C ASP A 134 -1.28 -14.81 -4.16
N GLU A 135 -1.67 -15.97 -4.69
CA GLU A 135 -3.07 -16.30 -4.99
C GLU A 135 -3.96 -16.50 -3.74
N MET A 136 -3.34 -16.71 -2.58
CA MET A 136 -4.00 -16.86 -1.28
C MET A 136 -4.06 -15.54 -0.50
N TRP A 137 -3.54 -14.45 -1.06
CA TRP A 137 -3.38 -13.13 -0.42
C TRP A 137 -2.33 -13.09 0.68
N ASP A 138 -1.41 -14.07 0.71
CA ASP A 138 -0.25 -14.01 1.58
C ASP A 138 0.76 -13.01 0.98
N GLU A 139 1.33 -12.17 1.84
CA GLU A 139 2.35 -11.18 1.45
C GLU A 139 3.61 -11.90 0.97
N ILE A 140 4.02 -11.56 -0.24
CA ILE A 140 5.31 -11.98 -0.79
C ILE A 140 6.39 -10.95 -0.44
N GLU A 141 6.18 -9.69 -0.83
CA GLU A 141 7.17 -8.63 -0.65
C GLU A 141 6.53 -7.24 -0.77
N ILE A 142 7.08 -6.28 -0.01
CA ILE A 142 6.81 -4.85 -0.15
C ILE A 142 8.10 -4.15 -0.55
N ILE A 143 8.08 -3.43 -1.68
CA ILE A 143 9.12 -2.45 -2.01
C ILE A 143 8.63 -1.06 -1.64
N ASN A 144 9.33 -0.41 -0.72
CA ASN A 144 9.14 1.01 -0.40
C ASN A 144 9.99 1.89 -1.32
N PHE A 145 9.42 3.01 -1.79
CA PHE A 145 9.99 3.96 -2.73
C PHE A 145 10.69 3.29 -3.93
N PRO A 146 9.97 2.46 -4.70
CA PRO A 146 10.54 1.74 -5.83
C PRO A 146 11.17 2.70 -6.86
N ASP A 147 12.29 2.25 -7.46
CA ASP A 147 12.84 2.92 -8.65
C ASP A 147 11.98 2.57 -9.87
N ILE A 148 10.87 3.28 -10.02
CA ILE A 148 9.89 3.10 -11.10
C ILE A 148 10.41 3.50 -12.48
N GLN A 149 11.69 3.83 -12.62
CA GLN A 149 12.32 4.03 -13.93
C GLN A 149 13.05 2.76 -14.40
N LYS A 150 13.12 1.71 -13.57
CA LYS A 150 13.84 0.45 -13.86
C LYS A 150 12.99 -0.77 -13.61
N GLU A 151 13.16 -1.79 -14.47
CA GLU A 151 12.54 -3.10 -14.27
C GLU A 151 12.98 -3.66 -12.92
N MET A 152 12.02 -3.88 -12.03
CA MET A 152 12.26 -4.50 -10.72
C MET A 152 12.19 -6.01 -10.89
N ILE A 153 13.12 -6.72 -10.24
CA ILE A 153 13.25 -8.17 -10.33
C ILE A 153 13.21 -8.73 -8.93
N PHE A 154 12.24 -9.61 -8.70
CA PHE A 154 11.97 -10.27 -7.44
C PHE A 154 12.29 -11.75 -7.56
N ASP A 155 13.11 -12.28 -6.66
CA ASP A 155 13.44 -13.70 -6.62
C ASP A 155 12.51 -14.41 -5.65
N ILE A 156 11.69 -15.31 -6.16
CA ILE A 156 10.67 -16.05 -5.41
C ILE A 156 11.08 -17.51 -5.18
N SER A 157 12.37 -17.85 -5.34
CA SER A 157 12.85 -19.22 -5.19
C SER A 157 12.78 -19.76 -3.75
N GLU A 158 12.74 -18.88 -2.76
CA GLU A 158 12.65 -19.22 -1.33
C GLU A 158 11.21 -19.20 -0.80
N LEU A 159 10.23 -18.83 -1.62
CA LEU A 159 8.83 -18.90 -1.23
C LEU A 159 8.36 -20.36 -1.28
N ASP A 160 7.94 -20.86 -0.12
CA ASP A 160 7.35 -22.19 0.01
C ASP A 160 5.93 -22.18 -0.58
N PHE A 161 5.82 -22.38 -1.90
CA PHE A 161 4.55 -22.55 -2.60
C PHE A 161 3.88 -23.93 -2.34
N PHE A 162 4.10 -24.55 -1.17
CA PHE A 162 3.72 -25.93 -0.86
C PHE A 162 2.96 -26.13 0.45
#